data_AF-A0A957V1Q5-F1
#
_entry.id   AF-A0A957V1Q5-F1
#
_cell.length_a   1.000
_cell.length_b   1.000
_cell.length_c   1.000
_cell.angle_alpha   90.00
_cell.angle_beta   90.00
_cell.angle_gamma   90.00
#
_symmetry.space_group_name_H-M   'P 1'
#
loop_
_entity.id
_entity.type
_entity.pdbx_description
1 polymer ?
#
loop_
_entity_poly.entity_id
_entity_poly.type
_entity_poly.pdbx_seq_one_letter_code
_entity_poly.pdbx_strand_id
1 'polypeptide(L)' 'HDRYFLDRVVNRIVELDRRQLVSYAGNYTHFLEAREQRHERLAETESKRRNLLRRELEWLRRQPMARGT' A
#
# COMPACT_ATOMS: atom_id res chain seq x y z
N HIS A 1 -19.51 -14.15 10.03
CA HIS A 1 -20.18 -12.85 10.00
C HIS A 1 -20.78 -12.66 8.63
N ASP A 2 -22.12 -12.65 8.56
CA ASP A 2 -22.94 -12.68 7.35
C ASP A 2 -22.48 -11.70 6.27
N ARG A 3 -21.61 -12.17 5.37
CA ARG A 3 -21.15 -11.44 4.19
C ARG A 3 -22.35 -10.93 3.38
N TYR A 4 -23.38 -11.75 3.24
CA TYR A 4 -24.62 -11.43 2.53
C TYR A 4 -25.45 -10.34 3.20
N PHE A 5 -25.36 -10.19 4.53
CA PHE A 5 -26.02 -9.12 5.25
C PHE A 5 -25.30 -7.79 5.04
N LEU A 6 -23.98 -7.79 5.16
CA LEU A 6 -23.16 -6.61 4.92
C LEU A 6 -23.24 -6.13 3.48
N ASP A 7 -23.35 -7.05 2.51
CA ASP A 7 -23.47 -6.68 1.10
C ASP A 7 -24.80 -5.97 0.77
N ARG A 8 -25.88 -6.28 1.51
CA ARG A 8 -27.21 -5.65 1.30
C ARG A 8 -27.45 -4.38 2.11
N VAL A 9 -26.85 -4.25 3.29
CA VAL A 9 -27.15 -3.16 4.24
C VAL A 9 -26.15 -2.01 4.12
N VAL A 10 -24.89 -2.33 3.78
CA VAL A 10 -23.82 -1.35 3.85
C VAL A 10 -23.74 -0.56 2.55
N ASN A 11 -23.89 0.75 2.66
CA ASN A 11 -23.74 1.71 1.56
C ASN A 11 -22.34 2.35 1.52
N ARG A 12 -21.61 2.31 2.64
CA ARG A 12 -20.28 2.90 2.78
C ARG A 12 -19.45 2.11 3.77
N ILE A 13 -18.25 1.73 3.36
CA ILE A 13 -17.25 1.05 4.20
C ILE A 13 -16.11 2.02 4.44
N VAL A 14 -15.69 2.15 5.69
CA VAL A 14 -14.52 2.96 6.06
C VAL A 14 -13.47 2.03 6.63
N GLU A 15 -12.32 1.97 5.96
CA GLU A 15 -11.15 1.25 6.41
C GLU A 15 -10.18 2.23 7.06
N LEU A 16 -9.66 1.84 8.23
CA LEU A 16 -8.57 2.54 8.90
C LEU A 16 -7.30 1.73 8.66
N ASP A 17 -6.42 2.21 7.78
CA ASP A 17 -5.12 1.57 7.52
C ASP A 17 -3.98 2.57 7.66
N ARG A 18 -2.90 2.20 8.37
CA ARG A 18 -1.68 3.01 8.55
C ARG A 18 -1.93 4.48 8.93
N ARG A 19 -2.95 4.77 9.75
CA ARG A 19 -3.41 6.12 10.15
C ARG A 19 -4.05 6.95 9.02
N GLN A 20 -4.39 6.32 7.90
CA GLN A 20 -5.25 6.89 6.87
C GLN A 20 -6.65 6.28 6.93
N LEU A 21 -7.64 7.16 6.83
CA LEU A 21 -9.04 6.80 6.69
C LEU A 21 -9.35 6.70 5.21
N VAL A 22 -9.89 5.56 4.80
CA VAL A 22 -10.22 5.33 3.41
C VAL A 22 -11.66 4.87 3.34
N SER A 23 -12.46 5.75 2.75
CA SER A 23 -13.85 5.48 2.47
C SER A 23 -13.99 4.80 1.11
N TYR A 24 -14.67 3.66 1.10
CA TYR A 24 -15.13 2.98 -0.10
C TYR A 24 -16.65 3.15 -0.16
N ALA A 25 -17.14 3.67 -1.29
CA ALA A 25 -18.57 3.73 -1.58
C ALA A 25 -18.99 2.40 -2.22
N GLY A 26 -20.05 1.79 -1.69
CA GLY A 26 -20.57 0.52 -2.20
C GLY A 26 -20.63 -0.60 -1.16
N ASN A 27 -20.92 -1.79 -1.66
CA ASN A 27 -21.14 -3.00 -0.88
C ASN A 27 -19.83 -3.68 -0.44
N TYR A 28 -19.97 -4.73 0.36
CA TYR A 28 -18.84 -5.46 0.94
C TYR A 28 -17.95 -6.14 -0.10
N THR A 29 -18.55 -6.66 -1.18
CA THR A 29 -17.81 -7.27 -2.30
C THR A 29 -16.89 -6.26 -2.98
N HIS A 30 -17.41 -5.07 -3.29
CA HIS A 30 -16.63 -4.01 -3.94
C HIS A 30 -15.49 -3.49 -3.05
N PHE A 31 -15.71 -3.45 -1.73
CA PHE A 31 -14.65 -3.14 -0.76
C PHE A 31 -13.51 -4.17 -0.79
N LEU A 32 -13.83 -5.47 -0.87
CA LEU A 32 -12.81 -6.53 -0.91
C LEU A 32 -11.91 -6.41 -2.15
N GLU A 33 -12.50 -6.21 -3.33
CA GLU A 33 -11.75 -6.03 -4.57
C GLU A 33 -10.89 -4.76 -4.54
N ALA A 34 -11.46 -3.64 -4.07
CA ALA A 34 -10.75 -2.37 -3.97
C ALA A 34 -9.57 -2.45 -2.98
N ARG A 35 -9.75 -3.18 -1.87
CA ARG A 35 -8.70 -3.43 -0.89
C ARG A 35 -7.57 -4.26 -1.48
N GLU A 36 -7.90 -5.33 -2.21
CA GLU A 36 -6.91 -6.22 -2.81
C GLU A 36 -6.08 -5.49 -3.87
N GLN A 37 -6.73 -4.77 -4.80
CA GLN A 37 -6.03 -3.94 -5.79
C GLN A 37 -5.13 -2.89 -5.14
N ARG A 38 -5.58 -2.27 -4.04
CA ARG A 38 -4.76 -1.30 -3.34
C ARG A 38 -3.55 -1.96 -2.69
N HIS A 39 -3.75 -3.10 -2.03
CA HIS A 39 -2.67 -3.82 -1.39
C HIS A 39 -1.59 -4.23 -2.41
N GLU A 40 -2.01 -4.69 -3.59
CA GLU A 40 -1.11 -5.03 -4.69
C GLU A 40 -0.33 -3.80 -5.18
N ARG A 41 -1.01 -2.67 -5.45
CA ARG A 41 -0.35 -1.41 -5.83
C ARG A 41 0.65 -0.92 -4.79
N LEU A 42 0.33 -1.06 -3.50
CA LEU A 42 1.23 -0.70 -2.40
C LEU A 42 2.46 -1.62 -2.37
N ALA A 43 2.26 -2.93 -2.52
CA ALA A 43 3.36 -3.90 -2.56
C ALA A 43 4.30 -3.66 -3.75
N GLU A 44 3.75 -3.36 -4.93
CA GLU A 44 4.54 -3.01 -6.12
C GLU A 44 5.35 -1.73 -5.89
N THR A 45 4.72 -0.70 -5.31
CA THR A 45 5.37 0.59 -5.01
C THR A 45 6.50 0.40 -4.00
N GLU A 46 6.27 -0.41 -2.97
CA GLU A 46 7.25 -0.72 -1.93
C GLU A 46 8.43 -1.53 -2.49
N SER A 47 8.15 -2.48 -3.38
CA SER A 47 9.19 -3.24 -4.10
C SER A 47 10.05 -2.33 -4.99
N LYS A 48 9.42 -1.44 -5.76
CA LYS A 48 10.12 -0.43 -6.58
C LYS A 48 10.98 0.49 -5.72
N ARG A 49 10.43 1.00 -4.62
CA ARG A 49 11.15 1.84 -3.65
C ARG A 49 12.36 1.12 -3.08
N ARG A 50 12.22 -0.14 -2.67
CA ARG A 50 13.31 -0.96 -2.13
C ARG A 50 14.41 -1.21 -3.17
N ASN A 51 14.05 -1.47 -4.43
CA ASN A 51 15.02 -1.64 -5.50
C ASN A 51 15.77 -0.34 -5.82
N LEU A 52 15.09 0.81 -5.78
CA LEU A 52 15.72 2.11 -5.98
C LEU A 52 16.71 2.42 -4.85
N LEU A 53 16.29 2.23 -3.59
CA LEU A 53 17.15 2.37 -2.42
C LEU A 53 18.36 1.44 -2.47
N ARG A 54 18.20 0.19 -2.96
CA ARG A 54 19.32 -0.74 -3.15
C ARG A 54 20.32 -0.19 -4.16
N ARG A 55 19.87 0.33 -5.31
CA ARG A 55 20.74 0.93 -6.33
C ARG A 55 21.45 2.18 -5.81
N GLU A 56 20.76 3.03 -5.05
CA GLU A 56 21.35 4.21 -4.42
C GLU A 56 22.42 3.83 -3.38
N LEU A 57 22.14 2.84 -2.52
CA LEU A 57 23.12 2.32 -1.56
C LEU A 57 24.36 1.75 -2.23
N GLU A 58 24.19 1.01 -3.33
CA GLU A 58 25.30 0.46 -4.09
C GLU A 58 26.11 1.58 -4.77
N TRP A 59 25.43 2.59 -5.32
CA TRP A 59 26.06 3.76 -5.92
C TRP A 59 26.87 4.57 -4.89
N LEU A 60 26.31 4.84 -3.72
CA LEU A 60 27.00 5.52 -2.61
C LEU A 60 28.18 4.70 -2.08
N ARG A 61 28.06 3.37 -1.99
CA ARG A 61 29.17 2.50 -1.58
C ARG A 61 30.31 2.46 -2.61
N ARG A 62 30.01 2.68 -3.88
CA ARG A 62 30.97 2.62 -4.99
C ARG A 62 31.70 3.95 -5.21
N GLN A 63 31.14 5.07 -4.76
CA GLN A 63 31.86 6.34 -4.72
C GLN A 63 32.87 6.32 -3.56
N PRO A 64 34.15 6.68 -3.78
CA PRO A 64 35.11 6.76 -2.70
C PRO A 64 34.64 7.81 -1.70
N MET A 65 34.45 7.42 -0.43
CA MET A 65 34.31 8.39 0.66
C MET A 65 35.57 9.27 0.64
N ALA A 66 35.40 10.52 0.20
CA ALA A 66 36.45 11.52 0.32
C ALA A 66 36.75 11.66 1.82
N ARG A 67 37.84 11.03 2.28
CA ARG A 67 38.40 11.30 3.60
C ARG A 67 38.88 12.74 3.57
N GLY A 68 38.11 13.65 4.17
CA GLY A 68 38.56 15.00 4.47
C GLY A 68 39.67 14.94 5.52
N THR A 69 40.83 15.50 5.18
CA THR A 69 41.88 15.92 6.12
C THR A 69 41.41 17.08 6.98
#